data_AF-A0A961NWL4-F1
#
_entry.id   AF-A0A961NWL4-F1
#
_cell.length_a   1.000
_cell.length_b   1.000
_cell.length_c   1.000
_cell.angle_alpha   90.00
_cell.angle_beta   90.00
_cell.angle_gamma   90.00
#
_symmetry.space_group_name_H-M   'P 1'
#
loop_
_entity.id
_entity.type
_entity.pdbx_description
1 polymer ?
#
loop_
_entity_poly.entity_id
_entity_poly.type
_entity_poly.pdbx_seq_one_letter_code
_entity_poly.pdbx_strand_id
1 'polypeptide(L)' 'MGQCTKCKSRILSGAENLPEPNWKEKKLLGDELDEGFRLMCQIWVTHDVEIRQEKPNRDDGK' A
#
# COMPACT_ATOMS: atom_id res chain seq x y z
N MET A 1 -6.63 0.64 -12.02
CA MET A 1 -6.14 0.62 -10.63
C MET A 1 -5.01 -0.39 -10.48
N GLY A 2 -3.98 -0.03 -9.70
CA GLY A 2 -2.76 -0.84 -9.52
C GLY A 2 -1.76 -0.73 -10.69
N GLN A 3 -1.58 0.48 -11.22
CA GLN A 3 -0.59 0.80 -12.29
C GLN A 3 0.41 1.88 -11.85
N CYS A 4 0.29 2.41 -10.63
CA CYS A 4 1.17 3.42 -10.07
C CYS A 4 1.26 3.21 -8.54
N THR A 5 2.14 3.96 -7.89
CA THR A 5 2.39 3.91 -6.44
C THR A 5 1.89 5.16 -5.71
N LYS A 6 1.10 6.02 -6.36
CA LYS A 6 0.61 7.29 -5.78
C LYS A 6 -0.23 7.12 -4.50
N CYS A 7 -0.88 5.97 -4.34
CA CYS A 7 -1.66 5.63 -3.14
C CYS A 7 -0.88 4.79 -2.11
N LYS A 8 0.43 4.63 -2.28
CA LYS A 8 1.30 3.92 -1.35
C LYS A 8 1.17 4.56 0.03
N SER A 9 0.78 3.75 1.00
CA SER A 9 0.64 4.16 2.40
C SER A 9 1.21 3.08 3.30
N ARG A 10 1.79 3.47 4.42
CA ARG A 10 2.28 2.54 5.44
C ARG A 10 1.15 2.13 6.36
N ILE A 11 1.02 0.85 6.66
CA ILE A 11 0.09 0.36 7.69
C ILE A 11 0.73 0.58 9.06
N LEU A 12 0.00 1.28 9.94
CA LEU A 12 0.43 1.53 11.32
C LEU A 12 -0.16 0.50 12.29
N SER A 13 -1.38 0.04 12.06
CA SER A 13 -2.06 -1.01 12.84
C SER A 13 -3.13 -1.73 12.01
N GLY A 14 -3.50 -2.96 12.41
CA GLY A 14 -4.56 -3.76 11.76
C GLY A 14 -4.11 -4.54 10.51
N ALA A 15 -2.81 -4.69 10.28
CA ALA A 15 -2.25 -5.38 9.11
C ALA A 15 -2.65 -6.86 9.04
N GLU A 16 -2.83 -7.51 10.19
CA GLU A 16 -3.24 -8.91 10.32
C GLU A 16 -4.63 -9.20 9.77
N ASN A 17 -5.48 -8.17 9.65
CA ASN A 17 -6.83 -8.29 9.09
C ASN A 17 -6.87 -7.99 7.58
N LEU A 18 -5.74 -7.60 6.99
CA LEU A 18 -5.65 -7.28 5.57
C LEU A 18 -5.39 -8.53 4.74
N PRO A 19 -5.90 -8.60 3.50
CA PRO A 19 -5.53 -9.66 2.58
C PRO A 19 -4.02 -9.58 2.27
N GLU A 20 -3.45 -10.74 1.94
CA GLU A 20 -2.07 -10.81 1.46
C GLU A 20 -1.84 -9.89 0.26
N PRO A 21 -0.64 -9.32 0.10
CA PRO A 21 -0.32 -8.48 -1.05
C PRO A 21 -0.56 -9.21 -2.37
N ASN A 22 -1.35 -8.59 -3.26
CA ASN A 22 -1.63 -9.18 -4.55
C ASN A 22 -0.44 -9.01 -5.52
N TRP A 23 -0.50 -9.65 -6.69
CA TRP A 23 0.60 -9.62 -7.66
C TRP A 23 0.98 -8.21 -8.14
N LYS A 24 0.04 -7.25 -8.16
CA LYS A 24 0.32 -5.86 -8.56
C LYS A 24 1.08 -5.12 -7.47
N GLU A 25 0.73 -5.34 -6.20
CA GLU A 25 1.47 -4.80 -5.07
C GLU A 25 2.89 -5.35 -5.06
N LYS A 26 3.05 -6.68 -5.19
CA LYS A 26 4.37 -7.34 -5.29
C LYS A 26 5.21 -6.75 -6.42
N LYS A 27 4.61 -6.50 -7.58
CA LYS A 27 5.31 -5.92 -8.74
C LYS A 27 5.71 -4.46 -8.54
N LEU A 28 4.87 -3.64 -7.90
CA LEU A 28 5.06 -2.19 -7.82
C LEU A 28 5.81 -1.73 -6.57
N LEU A 29 5.69 -2.47 -5.46
CA LEU A 29 6.28 -2.12 -4.18
C LEU A 29 7.54 -2.94 -3.85
N GLY A 30 7.64 -4.18 -4.34
CA GLY A 30 8.80 -5.03 -4.05
C GLY A 30 9.07 -5.12 -2.55
N ASP A 31 10.31 -4.78 -2.15
CA ASP A 31 10.79 -4.81 -0.77
C ASP A 31 10.06 -3.83 0.16
N GLU A 32 9.39 -2.80 -0.38
CA GLU A 32 8.60 -1.86 0.44
C GLU A 32 7.39 -2.55 1.11
N LEU A 33 6.97 -3.72 0.61
CA LEU A 33 5.95 -4.54 1.27
C LEU A 33 6.42 -5.00 2.65
N ASP A 34 7.69 -5.38 2.78
CA ASP A 34 8.28 -5.83 4.05
C ASP A 34 8.44 -4.67 5.05
N GLU A 35 8.52 -3.44 4.54
CA GLU A 35 8.51 -2.21 5.37
C GLU A 35 7.10 -1.81 5.86
N GLY A 36 6.07 -2.55 5.43
CA GLY A 36 4.67 -2.34 5.78
C GLY A 36 3.93 -1.39 4.84
N PHE A 37 4.48 -1.08 3.67
CA PHE A 37 3.75 -0.30 2.67
C PHE A 37 2.77 -1.16 1.88
N ARG A 38 1.62 -0.58 1.56
CA ARG A 38 0.57 -1.22 0.76
C ARG A 38 -0.01 -0.23 -0.24
N LEU A 39 -0.59 -0.74 -1.33
CA LEU A 39 -1.34 0.09 -2.27
C LEU A 39 -2.80 0.17 -1.81
N MET A 40 -3.23 1.33 -1.31
CA MET A 40 -4.59 1.48 -0.78
C MET A 40 -5.68 1.18 -1.81
N CYS A 41 -5.41 1.42 -3.10
CA CYS A 41 -6.33 1.06 -4.19
C CYS A 41 -6.48 -0.46 -4.43
N GLN A 42 -5.72 -1.31 -3.73
CA GLN A 42 -5.78 -2.77 -3.84
C GLN A 42 -6.46 -3.43 -2.65
N ILE A 43 -6.78 -2.67 -1.59
CA ILE A 43 -7.34 -3.20 -0.34
C ILE A 43 -8.81 -2.82 -0.24
N TRP A 44 -9.64 -3.80 0.12
CA TRP A 44 -10.99 -3.56 0.63
C TRP A 44 -10.96 -3.70 2.15
N VAL A 45 -11.30 -2.62 2.86
CA VAL A 45 -11.24 -2.58 4.32
C VAL A 45 -12.51 -3.21 4.90
N THR A 46 -12.34 -4.19 5.77
CA THR A 46 -13.44 -4.89 6.47
C THR A 46 -13.35 -4.78 7.99
N HIS A 47 -12.21 -4.29 8.49
CA HIS A 47 -11.89 -4.07 9.90
C HIS A 47 -11.15 -2.75 10.03
N ASP A 48 -11.03 -2.22 11.25
CA ASP A 48 -10.29 -0.99 11.48
C ASP A 48 -8.82 -1.13 11.07
N VAL A 49 -8.30 -0.10 10.42
CA VAL A 49 -6.91 -0.01 9.97
C VAL A 49 -6.44 1.42 10.14
N GLU A 50 -5.25 1.58 10.71
CA GLU A 50 -4.58 2.88 10.76
C GLU A 50 -3.49 2.92 9.68
N ILE A 51 -3.50 3.98 8.87
CA ILE A 51 -2.55 4.15 7.77
C ILE A 51 -1.92 5.54 7.82
N ARG A 52 -0.71 5.63 7.28
CA ARG A 52 -0.05 6.90 6.97
C ARG A 52 0.36 6.94 5.52
N GLN A 53 -0.16 7.92 4.79
CA GLN A 53 0.35 8.24 3.47
C GLN A 53 1.47 9.27 3.63
N GLU A 54 2.68 8.89 3.26
CA GLU A 54 3.81 9.82 3.23
C GLU A 54 3.55 10.91 2.17
N LYS A 55 4.23 12.06 2.30
CA LYS A 55 4.09 13.15 1.32
C LYS A 55 4.40 12.60 -0.08
N PRO A 56 3.48 12.72 -1.04
CA PRO A 56 3.74 12.21 -2.39
C PRO A 56 4.93 12.97 -2.97
N ASN A 57 5.95 12.25 -3.43
CA ASN A 57 6.98 12.88 -4.23
C ASN A 57 6.35 13.18 -5.58
N ARG A 58 6.40 14.43 -6.03
CA ARG A 58 5.69 14.85 -7.27
C ARG A 58 6.21 14.11 -8.52
N ASP A 59 7.34 13.43 -8.39
CA ASP A 59 8.02 12.65 -9.43
C ASP A 59 7.75 11.13 -9.38
N ASP A 60 6.99 10.61 -8.41
CA ASP A 60 6.67 9.16 -8.25
C ASP A 60 5.71 8.60 -9.34
N GLY A 61 5.57 9.28 -10.47
CA GLY A 61 4.57 8.95 -11.48
C GLY A 61 4.94 9.39 -12.89
N LYS A 62 6.13 9.02 -13.36
CA LYS A 62 6.44 8.99 -14.79
C LYS A 62 6.16 7.60 -15.36
#